data_AF-A0A1X6WK74-F1
#
_entry.id   AF-A0A1X6WK74-F1
#
_cell.length_a   1.000
_cell.length_b   1.000
_cell.length_c   1.000
_cell.angle_alpha   90.00
_cell.angle_beta   90.00
_cell.angle_gamma   90.00
#
_symmetry.space_group_name_H-M   'P 1'
#
loop_
_entity.id
_entity.type
_entity.pdbx_description
1 polymer ?
#
loop_
_entity_poly.entity_id
_entity_poly.type
_entity_poly.pdbx_seq_one_letter_code
_entity_poly.pdbx_strand_id
1 'polypeptide(L)' 'MTDKKLLKSEKIRLKNDKLRAKGKDPVKGWGQMINTGLGGINKGENLSARFDNKGFIASEQKKIAEDNQRKREKNN' A
#
# COMPACT_ATOMS: atom_id res chain seq x y z
N MET A 1 -3.43 27.19 16.82
CA MET A 1 -2.90 26.67 15.55
C MET A 1 -4.01 26.70 14.52
N THR A 2 -3.98 27.61 13.56
CA THR A 2 -4.99 27.65 12.48
C THR A 2 -4.87 26.38 11.63
N ASP A 3 -5.99 25.73 11.28
CA ASP A 3 -6.07 24.49 10.49
C ASP A 3 -5.24 24.46 9.19
N LYS A 4 -4.81 25.63 8.72
CA LYS A 4 -3.98 25.83 7.53
C LYS A 4 -2.55 25.27 7.63
N LYS A 5 -1.98 25.03 8.83
CA LYS A 5 -0.56 24.62 9.00
C LYS A 5 -0.36 23.28 9.74
N LEU A 6 -1.12 22.25 9.39
CA LEU A 6 -0.78 20.88 9.82
C LEU A 6 0.21 20.24 8.85
N LEU A 7 1.17 19.49 9.39
CA LEU A 7 2.07 18.66 8.60
C LEU A 7 1.27 17.60 7.82
N LYS A 8 1.77 17.19 6.65
CA LYS A 8 1.10 16.19 5.81
C LYS A 8 0.83 14.88 6.57
N SER A 9 1.78 14.47 7.42
CA SER A 9 1.67 13.29 8.29
C SER A 9 0.50 13.41 9.27
N GLU A 10 0.35 14.57 9.93
CA GLU A 10 -0.73 14.82 10.88
C GLU A 10 -2.10 14.86 10.20
N LYS A 11 -2.18 15.46 9.00
CA LYS A 11 -3.42 15.44 8.20
C LYS A 11 -3.85 14.02 7.86
N ILE A 12 -2.90 13.15 7.50
CA ILE A 12 -3.17 11.73 7.23
C ILE A 12 -3.62 11.02 8.51
N ARG A 13 -2.95 11.27 9.65
CA ARG A 13 -3.32 10.67 10.95
C ARG A 13 -4.78 11.01 11.32
N LEU A 14 -5.13 12.29 11.29
CA LEU A 14 -6.49 12.76 11.59
C LEU A 14 -7.53 12.17 10.63
N LYS A 15 -7.20 12.04 9.34
CA LYS A 15 -8.09 11.39 8.36
C LYS A 15 -8.28 9.91 8.68
N ASN A 16 -7.22 9.20 9.03
CA ASN A 16 -7.27 7.78 9.39
C ASN A 16 -8.06 7.57 10.69
N ASP A 17 -7.89 8.43 11.68
CA ASP A 17 -8.65 8.39 12.94
C ASP A 17 -10.16 8.58 12.69
N LYS A 18 -10.52 9.54 11.82
CA LYS A 18 -11.91 9.76 11.39
C LYS A 18 -12.51 8.54 10.67
N LEU A 19 -11.70 7.79 9.93
CA LEU A 19 -12.16 6.56 9.27
C LEU A 19 -12.39 5.46 10.31
N ARG A 20 -11.46 5.28 11.25
CA ARG A 20 -11.60 4.30 12.35
C ARG A 20 -12.83 4.56 13.21
N ALA A 21 -13.10 5.83 13.53
CA ALA A 21 -14.30 6.22 14.27
C ALA A 21 -15.61 5.86 13.55
N LYS A 22 -15.60 5.75 12.22
CA LYS A 22 -16.73 5.29 11.39
C LYS A 22 -16.78 3.77 11.23
N GLY A 23 -15.96 3.02 11.97
CA GLY A 23 -15.81 1.57 11.82
C GLY A 23 -15.07 1.15 10.53
N LYS A 24 -14.47 2.09 9.80
CA LYS A 24 -13.69 1.81 8.59
C LYS A 24 -12.22 1.71 8.96
N ASP A 25 -11.62 0.57 8.70
CA ASP A 25 -10.17 0.46 8.81
C ASP A 25 -9.52 1.13 7.59
N PRO A 26 -8.71 2.20 7.79
CA PRO A 26 -8.11 2.97 6.70
C PRO A 26 -7.17 2.16 5.80
N VAL A 27 -6.72 0.97 6.24
CA VAL A 27 -5.89 0.05 5.45
C VAL A 27 -6.66 -1.18 4.94
N LYS A 28 -7.95 -1.31 5.25
CA LYS A 28 -8.76 -2.45 4.81
C LYS A 28 -8.96 -2.43 3.30
N GLY A 29 -8.54 -3.51 2.64
CA GLY A 29 -8.60 -3.67 1.18
C GLY A 29 -7.35 -3.20 0.43
N TRP A 30 -6.40 -2.56 1.11
CA TRP A 30 -5.06 -2.36 0.56
C TRP A 30 -4.27 -3.65 0.77
N GLY A 31 -4.10 -4.43 -0.31
CA GLY A 31 -3.27 -5.63 -0.29
C GLY A 31 -1.81 -5.32 0.05
N GLN A 32 -1.03 -6.36 0.31
CA GLN A 32 0.41 -6.22 0.52
C GLN A 32 1.06 -5.54 -0.70
N MET A 33 1.80 -4.45 -0.47
CA MET A 33 2.55 -3.76 -1.50
C MET A 33 3.89 -4.45 -1.73
N ILE A 34 4.34 -4.51 -2.98
CA ILE A 34 5.67 -5.04 -3.31
C ILE A 34 6.71 -4.04 -2.84
N ASN A 35 7.65 -4.52 -2.03
CA ASN A 35 8.79 -3.72 -1.62
C ASN A 35 9.87 -3.80 -2.71
N THR A 36 9.78 -2.91 -3.70
CA THR A 36 10.78 -2.79 -4.77
C THR A 36 12.03 -2.02 -4.35
N GLY A 37 12.22 -1.69 -3.07
CA GLY A 37 13.30 -0.82 -2.56
C GLY A 37 13.17 0.66 -2.97
N LEU A 38 12.37 0.93 -3.99
CA LEU A 38 12.00 2.23 -4.51
C LEU A 38 10.54 2.46 -4.14
N GLY A 39 10.29 3.26 -3.10
CA GLY A 39 8.95 3.48 -2.57
C GLY A 39 7.97 3.95 -3.65
N GLY A 40 6.94 3.14 -3.92
CA GLY A 40 5.79 3.58 -4.73
C GLY A 40 5.89 3.36 -6.24
N ILE A 41 6.65 2.38 -6.73
CA ILE A 41 6.70 2.03 -8.17
C ILE A 41 5.31 1.69 -8.77
N ASN A 42 4.28 1.42 -7.95
CA ASN A 42 2.91 1.24 -8.42
C ASN A 42 2.34 2.44 -9.21
N LYS A 43 2.96 3.63 -9.14
CA LYS A 43 2.64 4.79 -9.99
C LYS A 43 3.91 5.48 -10.47
N GLY A 44 4.51 5.01 -11.55
CA GLY A 44 5.54 5.81 -12.21
C GLY A 44 6.36 5.04 -13.22
N GLU A 45 5.99 5.22 -14.49
CA GLU A 45 6.72 4.79 -15.68
C GLU A 45 8.20 5.24 -15.71
N ASN A 46 8.63 6.16 -14.84
CA ASN A 46 9.94 6.81 -14.93
C ASN A 46 11.07 6.21 -14.07
N LEU A 47 10.77 5.44 -13.02
CA LEU A 47 11.80 4.83 -12.17
C LEU A 47 11.95 3.33 -12.42
N SER A 48 10.84 2.63 -12.68
CA SER A 48 10.87 1.22 -13.09
C SER A 48 11.42 1.01 -14.50
N ALA A 49 11.43 2.03 -15.36
CA ALA A 49 12.02 1.93 -16.71
C ALA A 49 13.55 2.06 -16.71
N ARG A 50 14.17 2.51 -15.60
CA ARG A 50 15.62 2.67 -15.47
C ARG A 50 16.35 1.39 -15.04
N PHE A 51 15.61 0.40 -14.56
CA PHE A 51 16.14 -0.87 -14.08
C PHE A 51 15.28 -2.01 -14.63
N ASP A 52 15.91 -3.09 -15.10
CA ASP A 52 15.18 -4.28 -15.55
C ASP A 52 14.70 -5.12 -14.36
N ASN A 53 13.75 -4.55 -13.61
CA ASN A 53 13.16 -5.17 -12.42
C ASN A 53 11.81 -5.84 -12.72
N LYS A 54 11.43 -5.97 -14.00
CA LYS A 54 10.10 -6.48 -14.40
C LYS A 54 9.89 -7.92 -13.94
N GLY A 55 10.88 -8.79 -14.12
CA GLY A 55 10.81 -10.18 -13.66
C GLY A 55 10.68 -10.30 -12.15
N PHE A 56 11.45 -9.49 -11.40
CA PHE A 56 11.38 -9.42 -9.94
C PHE A 56 9.98 -8.98 -9.47
N ILE A 57 9.47 -7.88 -10.00
CA ILE A 57 8.13 -7.37 -9.67
C ILE A 57 7.07 -8.42 -9.96
N ALA A 58 7.11 -9.07 -11.13
CA ALA A 58 6.16 -10.12 -11.49
C ALA A 58 6.19 -11.31 -10.52
N SER A 59 7.38 -11.76 -10.11
CA SER A 59 7.53 -12.85 -9.14
C SER A 59 6.98 -12.49 -7.75
N GLU A 60 7.21 -11.26 -7.29
CA GLU A 60 6.70 -10.78 -6.01
C GLU A 60 5.18 -10.59 -6.04
N GLN A 61 4.61 -10.11 -7.16
CA GLN A 61 3.16 -10.07 -7.38
C GLN A 61 2.56 -11.46 -7.25
N LYS A 62 3.19 -12.47 -7.87
CA LYS A 62 2.71 -13.85 -7.84
C LYS A 62 2.73 -14.41 -6.41
N LYS A 63 3.82 -14.25 -5.66
CA LYS A 63 3.90 -14.69 -4.26
C LYS A 63 2.82 -14.05 -3.39
N ILE A 64 2.60 -12.73 -3.53
CA ILE A 64 1.55 -12.02 -2.78
C ILE A 64 0.15 -12.55 -3.13
N ALA A 65 -0.11 -12.86 -4.41
CA ALA A 65 -1.37 -13.46 -4.84
C ALA A 65 -1.57 -14.85 -4.22
N GLU A 66 -0.55 -15.71 -4.24
CA GLU A 66 -0.58 -17.04 -3.62
C GLU A 66 -0.81 -16.97 -2.11
N ASP A 67 -0.13 -16.06 -1.41
CA ASP A 67 -0.31 -15.89 0.04
C ASP A 67 -1.70 -15.35 0.39
N ASN A 68 -2.25 -14.46 -0.43
CA ASN A 68 -3.62 -13.99 -0.28
C ASN A 68 -4.63 -15.13 -0.49
N GLN A 69 -4.39 -16.02 -1.46
CA GLN A 69 -5.21 -17.20 -1.69
C GLN A 69 -5.16 -18.15 -0.49
N ARG A 70 -3.96 -18.50 -0.01
CA ARG A 70 -3.78 -19.33 1.20
C ARG A 70 -4.47 -18.75 2.43
N LYS A 71 -4.41 -17.43 2.62
CA LYS A 71 -5.10 -16.74 3.72
C LYS A 71 -6.62 -16.84 3.59
N ARG A 72 -7.16 -16.78 2.37
CA ARG A 72 -8.60 -16.97 2.13
C ARG A 72 -9.02 -18.40 2.44
N GLU A 73 -8.24 -19.39 1.99
CA GLU A 73 -8.51 -20.82 2.25
C GLU A 73 -8.46 -21.18 3.73
N LYS A 74 -7.56 -20.56 4.53
CA LYS A 74 -7.49 -20.77 5.99
C LYS A 74 -8.61 -20.08 6.79
N ASN A 75 -9.27 -19.08 6.21
CA ASN A 75 -10.32 -18.30 6.87
C ASN A 75 -11.74 -18.75 6.49
N ASN A 76 -11.85 -19.76 5.62
CA ASN A 76 -13.09 -20.49 5.31
C ASN A 76 -13.16 -21.77 6.16
#